data_AF-A0A5D6XHH9-F1
#
_entry.id   AF-A0A5D6XHH9-F1
#
_cell.length_a   1.000
_cell.length_b   1.000
_cell.length_c   1.000
_cell.angle_alpha   90.00
_cell.angle_beta   90.00
_cell.angle_gamma   90.00
#
_symmetry.space_group_name_H-M   'P 1'
#
loop_
_entity.id
_entity.type
_entity.pdbx_description
1 polymer ?
#
loop_
_entity_poly.entity_id
_entity_poly.type
_entity_poly.pdbx_seq_one_letter_code
_entity_poly.pdbx_strand_id
1 'polypeptide(L)'
;RKVRAANGGKSHRDDAARAVVAFARPHATRVAGVPRKSQFSLQHERYELQYASSRTAPATAPTEIFVPHVHYPKGYRVTASDGKIEIEKHDEGYDIVRFQHDARAATHSVVITSKVAPRQTS
;
A
#
# COMPACT_ATOMS: atom_id res chain seq x y z
N ARG A 1 21.54 -17.01 52.69
CA ARG A 1 21.25 -17.41 51.29
C ARG A 1 20.59 -16.22 50.59
N LYS A 2 21.11 -15.86 49.42
CA LYS A 2 20.73 -14.70 48.61
C LYS A 2 19.60 -15.13 47.67
N VAL A 3 18.47 -14.41 47.63
CA VAL A 3 17.54 -14.50 46.49
C VAL A 3 17.30 -13.08 46.00
N ARG A 4 17.79 -12.82 44.78
CA ARG A 4 17.72 -11.54 44.07
C ARG A 4 16.37 -11.39 43.39
N ALA A 5 16.03 -10.11 43.19
CA ALA A 5 14.78 -9.59 42.67
C ALA A 5 14.50 -9.91 41.20
N ALA A 6 13.18 -9.91 40.92
CA ALA A 6 12.44 -9.38 39.76
C ALA A 6 12.95 -9.64 38.33
N ASN A 7 12.04 -10.16 37.50
CA ASN A 7 11.98 -9.81 36.08
C ASN A 7 10.53 -9.55 35.70
N GLY A 8 10.12 -8.28 35.82
CA GLY A 8 8.90 -7.77 35.23
C GLY A 8 9.08 -7.70 33.71
N GLY A 9 8.35 -8.54 32.98
CA GLY A 9 8.28 -8.52 31.52
C GLY A 9 7.69 -7.21 31.03
N LYS A 10 8.54 -6.25 30.70
CA LYS A 10 8.15 -5.07 29.92
C LYS A 10 8.16 -5.47 28.45
N SER A 11 7.03 -5.96 27.94
CA SER A 11 6.80 -6.00 26.50
C SER A 11 6.90 -4.56 25.98
N HIS A 12 7.95 -4.29 25.21
CA HIS A 12 8.32 -2.94 24.78
C HIS A 12 7.29 -2.49 23.74
N ARG A 13 6.60 -1.38 23.96
CA ARG A 13 5.67 -0.79 22.98
C ARG A 13 6.29 -0.65 21.58
N ASP A 14 7.62 -0.53 21.52
CA ASP A 14 8.39 -0.42 20.29
C ASP A 14 8.41 -1.71 19.44
N ASP A 15 8.18 -2.87 20.05
CA ASP A 15 8.11 -4.15 19.33
C ASP A 15 6.80 -4.25 18.54
N ALA A 16 5.71 -3.75 19.10
CA ALA A 16 4.43 -3.62 18.40
C ALA A 16 4.54 -2.62 17.23
N ALA A 17 5.21 -1.48 17.43
CA ALA A 17 5.43 -0.50 16.37
C ALA A 17 6.28 -1.08 15.22
N ARG A 18 7.35 -1.82 15.53
CA ARG A 18 8.18 -2.50 14.52
C ARG A 18 7.42 -3.61 13.78
N ALA A 19 6.57 -4.36 14.48
CA ALA A 19 5.71 -5.36 13.85
C ALA A 19 4.73 -4.74 12.84
N VAL A 20 4.07 -3.62 13.19
CA VAL A 20 3.15 -2.92 12.27
C VAL A 20 3.87 -2.47 11.00
N VAL A 21 5.07 -1.89 11.11
CA VAL A 21 5.91 -1.50 9.96
C VAL A 21 6.29 -2.71 9.09
N ALA A 22 6.53 -3.87 9.71
CA ALA A 22 6.94 -5.07 9.00
C ALA A 22 5.77 -5.70 8.19
N PHE A 23 4.57 -5.73 8.77
CA PHE A 23 3.42 -6.45 8.21
C PHE A 23 2.47 -5.60 7.37
N ALA A 24 2.26 -4.33 7.70
CA ALA A 24 1.31 -3.48 6.98
C ALA A 24 1.92 -2.95 5.67
N ARG A 25 1.86 -3.75 4.59
CA ARG A 25 2.34 -3.35 3.26
C ARG A 25 1.20 -2.86 2.37
N PRO A 26 1.45 -1.90 1.46
CA PRO A 26 0.49 -1.58 0.43
C PRO A 26 0.28 -2.79 -0.47
N HIS A 27 -0.97 -3.11 -0.79
CA HIS A 27 -1.33 -4.22 -1.66
C HIS A 27 -2.72 -4.03 -2.26
N ALA A 28 -2.96 -4.67 -3.40
CA ALA A 28 -4.29 -4.67 -4.01
C ALA A 28 -5.19 -5.65 -3.26
N THR A 29 -6.28 -5.16 -2.67
CA THR A 29 -7.30 -5.97 -1.99
C THR A 29 -8.34 -6.49 -2.98
N ARG A 30 -8.58 -5.74 -4.06
CA ARG A 30 -9.45 -6.14 -5.17
C ARG A 30 -8.87 -5.63 -6.48
N VAL A 31 -8.85 -6.47 -7.52
CA VAL A 31 -8.39 -6.06 -8.86
C VAL A 31 -9.49 -6.32 -9.88
N ALA A 32 -9.85 -5.29 -10.65
CA ALA A 32 -10.87 -5.32 -11.67
C ALA A 32 -10.35 -5.94 -12.99
N GLY A 33 -9.69 -7.09 -12.88
CA GLY A 33 -8.99 -7.76 -13.98
C GLY A 33 -7.99 -8.80 -13.48
N VAL A 34 -7.03 -9.17 -14.32
CA VAL A 34 -6.01 -10.18 -14.01
C VAL A 34 -4.70 -9.48 -13.65
N PRO A 35 -4.24 -9.56 -12.38
CA PRO A 35 -2.96 -9.00 -11.95
C PRO A 35 -1.79 -9.60 -12.71
N ARG A 36 -0.84 -8.76 -13.13
CA ARG A 36 0.43 -9.12 -13.76
C ARG A 36 1.63 -8.75 -12.92
N LYS A 37 1.53 -7.67 -12.14
CA LYS A 37 2.54 -7.23 -11.18
C LYS A 37 1.86 -6.67 -9.94
N SER A 38 2.31 -7.04 -8.76
CA SER A 38 1.95 -6.41 -7.48
C SER A 38 3.18 -6.47 -6.59
N GLN A 39 3.88 -5.35 -6.43
CA GLN A 39 5.18 -5.31 -5.76
C GLN A 39 5.33 -4.04 -4.94
N PHE A 40 5.81 -4.19 -3.70
CA PHE A 40 6.20 -3.08 -2.84
C PHE A 40 7.71 -3.09 -2.60
N SER A 41 8.38 -1.98 -2.89
CA SER A 41 9.77 -1.74 -2.53
C SER A 41 9.83 -0.81 -1.32
N LEU A 42 10.30 -1.34 -0.19
CA LEU A 42 10.48 -0.55 1.03
C LEU A 42 11.58 0.52 0.84
N GLN A 43 12.67 0.19 0.16
CA GLN A 43 13.78 1.11 -0.08
C GLN A 43 13.36 2.36 -0.87
N HIS A 44 12.43 2.19 -1.80
CA HIS A 44 11.96 3.27 -2.68
C HIS A 44 10.62 3.87 -2.22
N GLU A 45 10.03 3.37 -1.13
CA GLU A 45 8.66 3.70 -0.70
C GLU A 45 7.68 3.68 -1.88
N ARG A 46 7.72 2.58 -2.64
CA ARG A 46 7.05 2.47 -3.94
C ARG A 46 6.28 1.17 -4.08
N TYR A 47 4.99 1.29 -4.32
CA TYR A 47 4.12 0.18 -4.71
C TYR A 47 3.74 0.27 -6.18
N GLU A 48 3.78 -0.85 -6.88
CA GLU A 48 3.36 -0.96 -8.28
C GLU A 48 2.36 -2.10 -8.44
N LEU A 49 1.23 -1.76 -9.05
CA LEU A 49 0.24 -2.71 -9.54
C LEU A 49 0.15 -2.57 -11.07
N GLN A 50 0.19 -3.70 -11.77
CA GLN A 50 -0.14 -3.78 -13.19
C GLN A 50 -1.11 -4.94 -13.40
N TYR A 51 -2.12 -4.74 -14.23
CA TYR A 51 -3.13 -5.75 -14.52
C TYR A 51 -3.72 -5.58 -15.92
N ALA A 52 -4.34 -6.64 -16.43
CA ALA A 52 -5.07 -6.63 -17.69
C ALA A 52 -6.57 -6.77 -17.46
N SER A 53 -7.40 -6.09 -18.26
CA SER A 53 -8.87 -6.15 -18.18
C SER A 53 -9.47 -6.59 -19.53
N SER A 54 -10.73 -7.03 -19.50
CA SER A 54 -11.49 -7.34 -20.71
C SER A 54 -12.14 -6.09 -21.28
N ARG A 55 -11.90 -5.79 -22.57
CA ARG A 55 -12.56 -4.68 -23.27
C ARG A 55 -14.00 -4.98 -23.69
N THR A 56 -14.36 -6.27 -23.82
CA THR A 56 -15.70 -6.69 -24.27
C THR A 56 -16.67 -6.87 -23.11
N ALA A 57 -16.16 -7.17 -21.92
CA ALA A 57 -16.92 -7.29 -20.68
C ALA A 57 -16.12 -6.65 -19.53
N PRO A 58 -16.02 -5.31 -19.50
CA PRO A 58 -15.23 -4.61 -18.50
C PRO A 58 -15.85 -4.78 -17.11
N ALA A 59 -14.99 -4.95 -16.11
CA ALA A 59 -15.43 -4.97 -14.73
C ALA A 59 -15.97 -3.58 -14.34
N THR A 60 -17.15 -3.54 -13.75
CA THR A 60 -17.80 -2.29 -13.34
C THR A 60 -17.27 -1.77 -12.01
N ALA A 61 -16.86 -2.68 -11.11
CA ALA A 61 -16.28 -2.33 -9.82
C ALA A 61 -14.84 -1.83 -9.96
N PRO A 62 -14.41 -0.84 -9.16
CA PRO A 62 -13.05 -0.34 -9.18
C PRO A 62 -12.06 -1.37 -8.63
N THR A 63 -10.79 -1.20 -9.01
CA THR A 63 -9.66 -1.82 -8.31
C THR A 63 -9.46 -1.10 -6.99
N GLU A 64 -9.20 -1.84 -5.91
CA GLU A 64 -8.98 -1.31 -4.57
C GLU A 64 -7.57 -1.68 -4.09
N ILE A 65 -6.85 -0.67 -3.58
CA ILE A 65 -5.50 -0.82 -3.04
C ILE A 65 -5.49 -0.27 -1.63
N PHE A 66 -5.09 -1.12 -0.69
CA PHE A 66 -4.84 -0.73 0.69
C PHE A 66 -3.50 0.02 0.79
N VAL A 67 -3.50 1.19 1.44
CA VAL A 67 -2.34 2.07 1.56
C VAL A 67 -2.11 2.46 3.03
N PRO A 68 -1.24 1.75 3.75
CA PRO A 68 -0.95 2.07 5.15
C PRO A 68 -0.08 3.33 5.25
N HIS A 69 -0.45 4.27 6.12
CA HIS A 69 0.26 5.55 6.29
C HIS A 69 1.67 5.38 6.84
N VAL A 70 1.96 4.28 7.53
CA VAL A 70 3.27 3.98 8.14
C VAL A 70 4.42 4.00 7.13
N HIS A 71 4.16 3.69 5.86
CA HIS A 71 5.16 3.74 4.79
C HIS A 71 5.24 5.07 4.06
N TYR A 72 4.34 6.01 4.40
CA TYR A 72 4.23 7.31 3.74
C TYR A 72 3.97 8.41 4.78
N PRO A 73 4.88 8.64 5.75
CA PRO A 73 4.65 9.56 6.86
C PRO A 73 4.47 11.03 6.42
N LYS A 74 4.91 11.37 5.21
CA LYS A 74 4.71 12.70 4.59
C LYS A 74 3.62 12.70 3.52
N GLY A 75 2.81 11.64 3.48
CA GLY A 75 1.82 11.36 2.46
C GLY A 75 2.42 10.74 1.19
N TYR A 76 1.52 10.30 0.31
CA TYR A 76 1.85 9.61 -0.94
C TYR A 76 1.21 10.28 -2.15
N ARG A 77 1.67 9.90 -3.33
CA ARG A 77 1.12 10.24 -4.63
C ARG A 77 0.70 8.95 -5.33
N VAL A 78 -0.47 8.99 -5.96
CA VAL A 78 -0.95 7.94 -6.84
C VAL A 78 -0.83 8.41 -8.28
N THR A 79 -0.31 7.55 -9.15
CA THR A 79 -0.27 7.77 -10.60
C THR A 79 -0.85 6.54 -11.28
N ALA A 80 -1.79 6.75 -12.19
CA ALA A 80 -2.37 5.70 -13.01
C ALA A 80 -2.03 5.93 -14.48
N SER A 81 -2.01 4.85 -15.28
CA SER A 81 -1.82 4.92 -16.73
C SER A 81 -3.00 5.58 -17.46
N ASP A 82 -4.19 5.46 -16.88
CA ASP A 82 -5.47 5.85 -17.45
C ASP A 82 -6.48 6.07 -16.32
N GLY A 83 -7.75 6.28 -16.67
CA GLY A 83 -8.86 6.19 -15.73
C GLY A 83 -8.92 7.29 -14.67
N LYS A 84 -9.62 7.01 -13.58
CA LYS A 84 -9.86 7.93 -12.45
C LYS A 84 -9.44 7.30 -11.13
N ILE A 85 -8.89 8.13 -10.26
CA ILE A 85 -8.47 7.74 -8.91
C ILE A 85 -9.34 8.47 -7.90
N GLU A 86 -9.84 7.73 -6.92
CA GLU A 86 -10.48 8.24 -5.72
C GLU A 86 -9.75 7.69 -4.50
N ILE A 87 -9.64 8.51 -3.46
CA ILE A 87 -8.97 8.13 -2.21
C ILE A 87 -10.02 8.18 -1.11
N GLU A 88 -10.37 7.02 -0.56
CA GLU A 88 -11.12 6.92 0.69
C GLU A 88 -10.13 6.96 1.85
N LYS A 89 -10.27 7.97 2.71
CA LYS A 89 -9.42 8.13 3.87
C LYS A 89 -10.01 7.41 5.07
N HIS A 90 -9.16 6.72 5.82
CA HIS A 90 -9.53 6.11 7.09
C HIS A 90 -8.68 6.68 8.22
N ASP A 91 -9.33 7.03 9.32
CA ASP A 91 -8.67 7.66 10.47
C ASP A 91 -7.79 6.66 11.25
N GLU A 92 -7.93 5.36 10.99
CA GLU A 92 -7.15 4.28 11.60
C GLU A 92 -5.77 4.05 10.97
N GLY A 93 -5.23 5.03 10.22
CA GLY A 93 -3.84 5.01 9.75
C GLY A 93 -3.62 4.33 8.41
N TYR A 94 -4.66 4.21 7.59
CA TYR A 94 -4.57 3.72 6.21
C TYR A 94 -5.56 4.46 5.31
N ASP A 95 -5.37 4.35 4.01
CA ASP A 95 -6.35 4.78 3.01
C ASP A 95 -6.68 3.61 2.08
N ILE A 96 -7.82 3.69 1.40
CA ILE A 96 -8.16 2.84 0.27
C ILE A 96 -8.12 3.68 -1.01
N VAL A 97 -7.21 3.32 -1.90
CA VAL A 97 -7.15 3.90 -3.25
C VAL A 97 -8.08 3.09 -4.15
N ARG A 98 -9.12 3.76 -4.67
CA ARG A 98 -10.01 3.21 -5.68
C ARG A 98 -9.60 3.69 -7.06
N PHE A 99 -9.34 2.74 -7.94
CA PHE A 99 -8.94 3.00 -9.31
C PHE A 99 -9.98 2.45 -10.30
N GLN A 100 -10.67 3.36 -10.96
CA GLN A 100 -11.58 3.05 -12.06
C GLN A 100 -10.82 3.21 -13.37
N HIS A 101 -10.46 2.09 -14.01
CA HIS A 101 -9.73 2.11 -15.28
C HIS A 101 -10.61 2.54 -16.45
N ASP A 102 -9.98 2.99 -17.54
CA ASP A 102 -10.67 3.18 -18.81
C ASP A 102 -10.96 1.83 -19.47
N ALA A 103 -12.24 1.51 -19.69
CA ALA A 103 -12.70 0.27 -20.31
C ALA A 103 -12.20 0.08 -21.76
N ARG A 104 -11.70 1.14 -22.42
CA ARG A 104 -11.12 1.06 -23.77
C ARG A 104 -9.68 0.54 -23.77
N ALA A 105 -8.96 0.67 -22.66
CA ALA A 105 -7.63 0.13 -22.50
C ALA A 105 -7.68 -1.34 -22.03
N ALA A 106 -6.71 -2.15 -22.44
CA ALA A 106 -6.62 -3.57 -22.05
C ALA A 106 -5.60 -3.81 -20.93
N THR A 107 -4.71 -2.85 -20.67
CA THR A 107 -3.63 -2.93 -19.70
C THR A 107 -3.61 -1.66 -18.87
N HIS A 108 -3.46 -1.82 -17.56
CA HIS A 108 -3.54 -0.71 -16.63
C HIS A 108 -2.42 -0.82 -15.59
N SER A 109 -1.97 0.32 -15.11
CA SER A 109 -1.00 0.40 -14.03
C SER A 109 -1.39 1.46 -13.02
N VAL A 110 -1.15 1.15 -11.75
CA VAL A 110 -1.24 2.10 -10.64
C VAL A 110 0.07 2.05 -9.87
N VAL A 111 0.63 3.22 -9.61
CA VAL A 111 1.87 3.40 -8.87
C VAL A 111 1.61 4.31 -7.70
N ILE A 112 2.02 3.87 -6.51
CA ILE A 112 1.96 4.65 -5.27
C ILE A 112 3.39 4.93 -4.84
N THR A 113 3.70 6.19 -4.59
CA THR A 113 5.03 6.66 -4.19
C THR A 113 4.93 7.67 -3.07
N SER A 114 5.97 7.77 -2.25
CA SER A 114 6.11 8.86 -1.28
C SER A 114 6.07 10.23 -1.97
N LYS A 115 5.42 11.23 -1.36
CA LYS A 115 5.41 12.61 -1.87
C LYS A 115 6.80 13.25 -1.86
N VAL A 116 7.68 12.76 -1.00
CA VAL A 116 9.05 13.23 -0.85
C VAL A 116 9.97 12.13 -1.39
N ALA A 117 11.05 12.52 -2.08
CA ALA A 117 12.02 11.54 -2.55
C ALA A 117 12.54 10.71 -1.36
N PRO A 118 12.65 9.37 -1.49
CA PRO A 118 13.20 8.55 -0.43
C PRO A 118 14.61 9.04 -0.09
N ARG A 119 14.97 9.02 1.19
CA ARG A 119 16.34 9.36 1.61
C ARG A 119 17.29 8.36 0.96
N GLN A 120 18.17 8.83 0.07
CA GLN A 120 19.29 8.04 -0.39
C GLN A 120 20.23 7.82 0.79
N THR A 121 20.18 6.65 1.42
CA THR A 121 21.23 6.20 2.33
C THR A 121 22.34 5.59 1.49
N SER A 122 23.46 6.30 1.37
CA SER A 122 24.71 5.81 0.78
C SER A 122 25.31 4.67 1.58
#